data_AF-A0A1E7NGW3-F1
#
_entry.id   AF-A0A1E7NGW3-F1
#
_cell.length_a   1.000
_cell.length_b   1.000
_cell.length_c   1.000
_cell.angle_alpha   90.00
_cell.angle_beta   90.00
_cell.angle_gamma   90.00
#
_symmetry.space_group_name_H-M   'P 1'
#
loop_
_entity.id
_entity.type
_entity.pdbx_description
1 polymer ?
#
loop_
_entity_poly.entity_id
_entity_poly.type
_entity_poly.pdbx_seq_one_letter_code
_entity_poly.pdbx_strand_id
1 'polypeptide(L)'
;MEKQQHAEPWYATALRAGLELVGWIGLPIALWPHSLLLAIGVDVLLIGVPALLQTPGDKPGTVVAVPGWVTVLMVLAELAGAVTAAGLLFPGWAAVLVTLLALACCGTELPRWRRLLSR
;
A
#
# COMPACT_ATOMS: atom_id res chain seq x y z
N MET A 1 23.14 -9.12 -18.29
CA MET A 1 23.26 -8.53 -16.94
C MET A 1 22.12 -9.06 -16.10
N GLU A 2 22.42 -9.99 -15.20
CA GLU A 2 21.44 -10.59 -14.30
C GLU A 2 20.88 -9.50 -13.38
N LYS A 3 19.62 -9.10 -13.57
CA LYS A 3 18.95 -8.18 -12.64
C LYS A 3 18.83 -8.92 -11.32
N GLN A 4 19.77 -8.66 -10.41
CA GLN A 4 19.74 -9.17 -9.05
C GLN A 4 18.43 -8.71 -8.40
N GLN A 5 17.51 -9.66 -8.23
CA GLN A 5 16.25 -9.44 -7.57
C GLN A 5 16.54 -9.33 -6.07
N HIS A 6 16.41 -8.12 -5.53
CA HIS A 6 16.72 -7.89 -4.12
C HIS A 6 15.55 -8.40 -3.28
N ALA A 7 15.78 -9.45 -2.49
CA ALA A 7 14.76 -9.99 -1.61
C ALA A 7 14.52 -9.00 -0.47
N GLU A 8 13.31 -8.45 -0.40
CA GLU A 8 12.90 -7.66 0.77
C GLU A 8 12.83 -8.56 2.00
N PRO A 9 13.09 -8.03 3.20
CA PRO A 9 12.88 -8.77 4.42
C PRO A 9 11.41 -9.22 4.54
N TRP A 10 11.19 -10.47 4.96
CA TRP A 10 9.84 -11.05 5.04
C TRP A 10 8.91 -10.23 5.95
N TYR A 11 9.44 -9.64 7.03
CA TYR A 11 8.68 -8.84 7.98
C TYR A 11 8.19 -7.52 7.36
N ALA A 12 8.99 -6.89 6.49
CA ALA A 12 8.63 -5.66 5.81
C ALA A 12 7.47 -5.93 4.84
N THR A 13 7.60 -7.04 4.09
CA THR A 13 6.54 -7.51 3.18
C THR A 13 5.26 -7.86 3.93
N ALA A 14 5.37 -8.61 5.04
CA ALA A 14 4.22 -9.02 5.84
C ALA A 14 3.51 -7.83 6.48
N LEU A 15 4.27 -6.86 7.00
CA LEU A 15 3.70 -5.64 7.60
C LEU A 15 2.94 -4.82 6.57
N ARG A 16 3.54 -4.57 5.40
CA ARG A 16 2.88 -3.86 4.30
C ARG A 16 1.62 -4.60 3.85
N ALA A 17 1.70 -5.89 3.58
CA ALA A 17 0.55 -6.69 3.14
C ALA A 17 -0.58 -6.71 4.17
N GLY A 18 -0.26 -6.78 5.47
CA GLY A 18 -1.26 -6.69 6.52
C GLY A 18 -2.00 -5.34 6.53
N LEU A 19 -1.28 -4.24 6.33
CA LEU A 19 -1.86 -2.90 6.23
C LEU A 19 -2.66 -2.70 4.94
N GLU A 20 -2.18 -3.21 3.81
CA GLU A 20 -2.92 -3.26 2.54
C GLU A 20 -4.27 -3.96 2.74
N LEU A 21 -4.29 -5.13 3.40
CA LEU A 21 -5.55 -5.84 3.72
C LEU A 21 -6.50 -5.02 4.61
N VAL A 22 -5.97 -4.25 5.58
CA VAL A 22 -6.80 -3.34 6.38
C VAL A 22 -7.45 -2.28 5.49
N GLY A 23 -6.69 -1.69 4.56
CA GLY A 23 -7.20 -0.71 3.60
C GLY A 23 -8.23 -1.30 2.64
N TRP A 24 -7.89 -2.41 1.98
CA TRP A 24 -8.71 -3.10 0.98
C TRP A 24 -10.04 -3.58 1.52
N ILE A 25 -10.10 -4.00 2.78
CA ILE A 25 -11.35 -4.50 3.38
C ILE A 25 -12.07 -3.36 4.08
N GLY A 26 -11.36 -2.58 4.90
CA GLY A 26 -11.98 -1.61 5.79
C GLY A 26 -12.49 -0.38 5.06
N LEU A 27 -11.73 0.18 4.12
CA LEU A 27 -12.12 1.44 3.50
C LEU A 27 -13.38 1.34 2.62
N PRO A 28 -13.58 0.32 1.75
CA PRO A 28 -14.84 0.20 1.03
C PRO A 28 -16.03 -0.06 1.96
N ILE A 29 -15.85 -0.83 3.05
CA ILE A 29 -16.89 -1.04 4.07
C ILE A 29 -17.28 0.30 4.72
N ALA A 30 -16.30 1.13 5.06
CA ALA A 30 -16.53 2.45 5.65
C ALA A 30 -17.24 3.41 4.67
N LEU A 31 -16.96 3.30 3.37
CA LEU A 31 -17.55 4.17 2.34
C LEU A 31 -18.89 3.68 1.79
N TRP A 32 -19.21 2.39 1.98
CA TRP A 32 -20.45 1.77 1.47
C TRP A 32 -21.74 2.52 1.85
N PRO A 33 -21.93 2.98 3.11
CA PRO A 33 -23.14 3.71 3.48
C PRO A 33 -23.24 5.11 2.84
N HIS A 34 -22.12 5.66 2.36
CA HIS A 34 -22.06 7.00 1.78
C HIS A 34 -22.26 7.00 0.27
N SER A 35 -21.63 6.06 -0.44
CA SER A 35 -21.79 5.92 -1.89
C SER A 35 -21.20 4.60 -2.39
N LEU A 36 -22.02 3.85 -3.12
CA LEU A 36 -21.58 2.65 -3.85
C LEU A 36 -20.40 2.94 -4.78
N LEU A 37 -20.42 4.08 -5.48
CA LEU A 37 -19.35 4.46 -6.39
C LEU A 37 -18.04 4.78 -5.64
N LEU A 38 -18.12 5.33 -4.43
CA LEU A 38 -16.92 5.56 -3.61
C LEU A 38 -16.32 4.24 -3.11
N ALA A 39 -17.16 3.30 -2.66
CA ALA A 39 -16.70 1.99 -2.23
C ALA A 39 -16.01 1.22 -3.37
N ILE A 40 -16.63 1.17 -4.55
CA ILE A 40 -16.01 0.53 -5.73
C ILE A 40 -14.76 1.31 -6.17
N GLY A 41 -14.84 2.65 -6.18
CA GLY A 41 -13.74 3.50 -6.62
C GLY A 41 -12.48 3.33 -5.77
N VAL A 42 -12.63 3.15 -4.46
CA VAL A 42 -11.49 2.93 -3.57
C VAL A 42 -10.87 1.56 -3.74
N ASP A 43 -11.65 0.51 -4.02
CA ASP A 43 -11.11 -0.82 -4.36
C ASP A 43 -10.33 -0.79 -5.67
N VAL A 44 -10.88 -0.10 -6.69
CA VAL A 44 -10.16 0.09 -7.95
C VAL A 44 -8.87 0.85 -7.74
N LEU A 45 -8.88 1.89 -6.91
CA LEU A 45 -7.70 2.71 -6.61
C LEU A 45 -6.64 1.94 -5.82
N LEU A 46 -7.03 1.22 -4.76
CA LEU A 46 -6.08 0.56 -3.88
C LEU A 46 -5.62 -0.79 -4.44
N ILE A 47 -6.49 -1.57 -5.08
CA ILE A 47 -6.13 -2.90 -5.59
C ILE A 47 -5.79 -2.82 -7.07
N GLY A 48 -6.67 -2.22 -7.87
CA GLY A 48 -6.58 -2.22 -9.33
C GLY A 48 -5.38 -1.43 -9.83
N VAL A 49 -5.15 -0.22 -9.31
CA VAL A 49 -4.05 0.63 -9.77
C VAL A 49 -2.68 -0.02 -9.51
N PRO A 50 -2.35 -0.52 -8.30
CA PRO A 50 -1.06 -1.19 -8.07
C PRO A 50 -0.93 -2.56 -8.74
N ALA A 51 -2.05 -3.21 -9.05
CA ALA A 51 -2.04 -4.43 -9.86
C ALA A 51 -1.56 -4.14 -11.31
N LEU A 52 -2.00 -3.02 -11.89
CA LEU A 52 -1.67 -2.62 -13.26
C LEU A 52 -0.34 -1.86 -13.36
N LEU A 53 -0.06 -0.95 -12.43
CA LEU A 53 1.13 -0.09 -12.45
C LEU A 53 2.26 -0.70 -11.63
N GLN A 54 3.40 -0.94 -12.26
CA GLN A 54 4.52 -1.63 -11.62
C GLN A 54 5.86 -1.01 -12.03
N THR A 55 6.78 -0.84 -11.07
CA THR A 55 8.12 -0.32 -11.38
C THR A 55 9.03 -1.46 -11.88
N PRO A 56 9.67 -1.33 -13.06
CA PRO A 56 10.52 -2.39 -13.59
C PRO A 56 11.69 -2.78 -12.67
N GLY A 57 11.77 -4.07 -12.33
CA GLY A 57 12.80 -4.60 -11.43
C GLY A 57 12.52 -4.44 -9.94
N ASP A 58 11.31 -4.00 -9.57
CA ASP A 58 10.76 -4.10 -8.21
C ASP A 58 10.19 -5.50 -7.93
N LYS A 59 9.52 -6.10 -8.92
CA LYS A 59 9.03 -7.49 -8.88
C LYS A 59 9.11 -8.16 -10.27
N PRO A 60 9.00 -9.50 -10.37
CA PRO A 60 8.94 -10.19 -11.65
C PRO A 60 7.72 -9.75 -12.48
N GLY A 61 7.96 -9.45 -13.75
CA GLY A 61 6.91 -8.97 -14.65
C GLY A 61 6.55 -7.50 -14.45
N THR A 62 5.95 -6.90 -15.48
CA THR A 62 5.45 -5.52 -15.46
C THR A 62 4.31 -5.44 -16.46
N VAL A 63 3.14 -4.99 -16.03
CA VAL A 63 1.99 -4.76 -16.93
C VAL A 63 2.12 -3.39 -17.57
N VAL A 64 2.02 -2.32 -16.77
CA VAL A 64 2.31 -0.95 -17.19
C VAL A 64 3.48 -0.43 -16.36
N ALA A 65 4.58 -0.09 -17.05
CA ALA A 65 5.79 0.41 -16.40
C ALA A 65 5.58 1.84 -15.90
N VAL A 66 5.93 2.08 -14.64
CA VAL A 66 5.93 3.42 -14.02
C VAL A 66 7.26 3.69 -13.32
N PRO A 67 7.65 4.97 -13.15
CA PRO A 67 8.84 5.32 -12.39
C PRO A 67 8.66 5.01 -10.89
N GLY A 68 9.78 4.80 -10.19
CA GLY A 68 9.78 4.30 -8.81
C GLY A 68 9.01 5.18 -7.80
N TRP A 69 8.99 6.50 -8.00
CA TRP A 69 8.21 7.41 -7.16
C TRP A 69 6.70 7.12 -7.19
N VAL A 70 6.17 6.58 -8.31
CA VAL A 70 4.75 6.19 -8.40
C VAL A 70 4.47 5.00 -7.50
N THR A 71 5.38 4.02 -7.41
CA THR A 71 5.25 2.91 -6.45
C THR A 71 5.27 3.40 -5.01
N VAL A 72 6.10 4.39 -4.68
CA VAL A 72 6.10 5.01 -3.34
C VAL A 72 4.74 5.64 -3.03
N LEU A 73 4.18 6.42 -3.97
CA LEU A 73 2.86 7.03 -3.78
C LEU A 73 1.74 5.99 -3.63
N MET A 74 1.77 4.90 -4.39
CA MET A 74 0.79 3.82 -4.26
C MET A 74 0.88 3.16 -2.87
N VAL A 75 2.09 2.88 -2.36
CA VAL A 75 2.25 2.36 -0.99
C VAL A 75 1.72 3.35 0.04
N LEU A 76 2.00 4.64 -0.12
CA LEU A 76 1.46 5.66 0.79
C LEU A 76 -0.08 5.75 0.73
N ALA A 77 -0.68 5.56 -0.45
CA ALA A 77 -2.13 5.52 -0.61
C ALA A 77 -2.74 4.32 0.12
N GLU A 78 -2.11 3.15 0.06
CA GLU A 78 -2.52 1.95 0.81
C GLU A 78 -2.47 2.17 2.32
N LEU A 79 -1.37 2.75 2.81
CA LEU A 79 -1.22 3.06 4.23
C LEU A 79 -2.22 4.12 4.70
N ALA A 80 -2.46 5.16 3.90
CA ALA A 80 -3.50 6.14 4.18
C ALA A 80 -4.88 5.48 4.21
N GLY A 81 -5.16 4.57 3.27
CA GLY A 81 -6.40 3.83 3.22
C GLY A 81 -6.63 3.00 4.48
N ALA A 82 -5.60 2.30 4.96
CA ALA A 82 -5.64 1.53 6.21
C ALA A 82 -5.91 2.40 7.43
N VAL A 83 -5.21 3.55 7.55
CA VAL A 83 -5.38 4.49 8.67
C VAL A 83 -6.78 5.12 8.66
N THR A 84 -7.26 5.54 7.50
CA THR A 84 -8.61 6.10 7.34
C THR A 84 -9.67 5.07 7.68
N ALA A 85 -9.56 3.84 7.13
CA ALA A 85 -10.47 2.75 7.47
C ALA A 85 -10.50 2.48 8.97
N ALA A 86 -9.32 2.44 9.60
CA ALA A 86 -9.23 2.16 11.02
C ALA A 86 -9.87 3.24 11.89
N GLY A 87 -9.69 4.53 11.53
CA GLY A 87 -10.32 5.65 12.22
C GLY A 87 -11.83 5.72 12.04
N LEU A 88 -12.37 5.22 10.93
CA LEU A 88 -13.81 5.24 10.64
C LEU A 88 -14.55 4.03 11.24
N LEU A 89 -13.90 2.87 11.36
CA LEU A 89 -14.56 1.62 11.74
C LEU A 89 -14.29 1.14 13.16
N PHE A 90 -13.16 1.52 13.76
CA PHE A 90 -12.72 0.94 15.02
C PHE A 90 -12.59 1.99 16.14
N PRO A 91 -12.63 1.57 17.42
CA PRO A 91 -12.34 2.45 18.54
C PRO A 91 -10.95 3.08 18.45
N GLY A 92 -10.78 4.25 19.06
CA GLY A 92 -9.60 5.09 18.90
C GLY A 92 -8.26 4.41 19.19
N TRP A 93 -8.20 3.48 20.15
CA TRP A 93 -6.96 2.73 20.44
C TRP A 93 -6.50 1.86 19.26
N ALA A 94 -7.43 1.28 18.50
CA ALA A 94 -7.12 0.45 17.33
C ALA A 94 -6.66 1.33 16.16
N ALA A 95 -7.30 2.48 15.96
CA ALA A 95 -6.87 3.48 14.98
C ALA A 95 -5.44 3.97 15.27
N VAL A 96 -5.12 4.24 16.55
CA VAL A 96 -3.76 4.58 16.98
C VAL A 96 -2.78 3.45 16.66
N LEU A 97 -3.13 2.20 16.99
CA LEU A 97 -2.26 1.05 16.70
C LEU A 97 -1.97 0.90 15.20
N VAL A 98 -3.00 0.96 14.35
CA VAL A 98 -2.84 0.88 12.87
C VAL A 98 -1.98 2.03 12.35
N THR A 99 -2.16 3.24 12.90
CA THR A 99 -1.32 4.40 12.54
C THR A 99 0.15 4.18 12.90
N LEU A 100 0.43 3.65 14.09
CA LEU A 100 1.81 3.31 14.49
C LEU A 100 2.42 2.23 13.60
N LEU A 101 1.64 1.21 13.24
CA LEU A 101 2.08 0.16 12.30
C LEU A 101 2.34 0.72 10.90
N ALA A 102 1.52 1.66 10.42
CA ALA A 102 1.75 2.35 9.14
C ALA A 102 3.05 3.16 9.16
N LEU A 103 3.33 3.89 10.24
CA LEU A 103 4.60 4.60 10.41
C LEU A 103 5.80 3.64 10.48
N ALA A 104 5.67 2.52 11.18
CA ALA A 104 6.69 1.48 11.20
C ALA A 104 6.92 0.88 9.81
N CYS A 105 5.85 0.66 9.03
CA CYS A 105 5.90 0.18 7.66
C CYS A 105 6.71 1.13 6.77
N CYS A 106 6.46 2.44 6.85
CA CYS A 106 7.28 3.45 6.16
C CYS A 106 8.77 3.27 6.50
N GLY A 107 9.09 3.06 7.79
CA GLY A 107 10.46 2.80 8.23
C GLY A 107 11.08 1.56 7.58
N THR A 108 10.34 0.46 7.51
CA THR A 108 10.81 -0.80 6.88
C THR A 108 10.94 -0.69 5.35
N GLU A 109 10.17 0.19 4.72
CA GLU A 109 10.17 0.40 3.26
C GLU A 109 11.24 1.42 2.81
N LEU A 110 11.84 2.20 3.72
CA LEU A 110 12.88 3.20 3.38
C LEU A 110 14.02 2.67 2.49
N PRO A 111 14.62 1.49 2.74
CA PRO A 111 15.67 0.96 1.86
C PRO A 111 15.18 0.71 0.43
N ARG A 112 13.95 0.21 0.27
CA ARG A 112 13.31 -0.01 -1.03
C ARG A 112 13.00 1.32 -1.72
N TRP A 113 12.42 2.28 -1.00
CA TRP A 113 12.11 3.60 -1.53
C TRP A 113 13.37 4.32 -2.02
N ARG A 114 14.49 4.26 -1.28
CA ARG A 114 15.76 4.84 -1.72
C ARG A 114 16.23 4.27 -3.06
N ARG A 115 16.08 2.96 -3.29
CA ARG A 115 16.42 2.30 -4.57
C ARG A 115 15.46 2.69 -5.69
N LEU A 116 14.17 2.80 -5.39
CA LEU A 116 13.15 3.19 -6.36
C LEU A 116 13.31 4.65 -6.80
N LEU A 117 13.72 5.53 -5.88
CA LEU A 117 13.91 6.95 -6.15
C LEU A 117 15.26 7.29 -6.79
N SER A 118 16.23 6.36 -6.75
CA SER A 118 17.53 6.50 -7.41
C SER A 118 17.56 5.99 -8.85
N ARG A 119 16.41 5.57 -9.39
CA ARG A 119 16.23 4.98 -10.72
C ARG A 119 15.21 5.78 -11.52
#